data_AF-A0A7S1BDW8-F1
#
_entry.id   AF-A0A7S1BDW8-F1
#
_cell.length_a   1.000
_cell.length_b   1.000
_cell.length_c   1.000
_cell.angle_alpha   90.00
_cell.angle_beta   90.00
_cell.angle_gamma   90.00
#
_symmetry.space_group_name_H-M   'P 1'
#
loop_
_entity.id
_entity.type
_entity.pdbx_description
1 polymer ?
#
loop_
_entity_poly.entity_id
_entity_poly.type
_entity_poly.pdbx_seq_one_letter_code
_entity_poly.pdbx_strand_id
1 'polypeptide(L)'
;MMNFFGKKRTTNSTPSQSRSAAANDPTKTVVSLRESLLTLEKREEHLFKKMDEMQAQAKAKMAKKDKKGALFALKRKKMYEGEIDKINGSKMTLETQIMSLESNVQNMQTFQAMKQGANAMANVRKQADVDNVDDLMADIQEEMEIAQEISTAIAQPIDGVGVDDDELLDELKELEELDLEEKLMEIPAGVNKPLKMPSAPTAKPAQEEEDEAALKELEAMMA
;
A
#
# COMPACT_ATOMS: atom_id res chain seq x y z
N MET A 1 -72.35 1.76 -40.59
CA MET A 1 -71.94 0.70 -39.65
C MET A 1 -70.87 1.26 -38.72
N MET A 2 -71.19 1.25 -37.41
CA MET A 2 -70.29 1.23 -36.24
C MET A 2 -69.47 2.48 -35.89
N ASN A 3 -69.98 3.22 -34.89
CA ASN A 3 -69.17 3.84 -33.84
C ASN A 3 -68.27 2.78 -33.18
N PHE A 4 -67.01 3.09 -32.89
CA PHE A 4 -66.36 2.62 -31.66
C PHE A 4 -65.36 3.66 -31.14
N PHE A 5 -65.84 4.38 -30.15
CA PHE A 5 -65.17 5.39 -29.34
C PHE A 5 -64.02 4.80 -28.51
N GLY A 6 -62.93 5.58 -28.37
CA GLY A 6 -62.26 5.75 -27.08
C GLY A 6 -61.16 4.75 -26.67
N LYS A 7 -59.90 5.15 -26.87
CA LYS A 7 -58.96 5.29 -25.74
C LYS A 7 -57.79 6.21 -26.11
N LYS A 8 -57.78 7.44 -25.57
CA LYS A 8 -56.54 8.23 -25.44
C LYS A 8 -55.56 7.40 -24.61
N ARG A 9 -54.46 6.96 -25.22
CA ARG A 9 -53.31 6.46 -24.47
C ARG A 9 -52.54 7.70 -24.00
N THR A 10 -52.84 8.15 -22.79
CA THR A 10 -51.97 9.08 -22.07
C THR A 10 -50.66 8.33 -21.83
N THR A 11 -49.63 8.63 -22.60
CA THR A 11 -48.26 8.28 -22.21
C THR A 11 -47.87 9.23 -21.09
N ASN A 12 -48.31 8.89 -19.87
CA ASN A 12 -47.78 9.48 -18.66
C ASN A 12 -46.33 9.01 -18.57
N SER A 13 -45.41 9.85 -19.03
CA SER A 13 -43.99 9.82 -18.73
C SER A 13 -43.83 9.86 -17.21
N THR A 14 -43.73 8.68 -16.60
CA THR A 14 -43.32 8.56 -15.20
C THR A 14 -41.80 8.45 -15.20
N PRO A 15 -41.05 9.36 -14.55
CA PRO A 15 -39.60 9.25 -14.50
C PRO A 15 -39.25 8.05 -13.62
N SER A 16 -38.63 7.04 -14.21
CA SER A 16 -37.94 5.98 -13.49
C SER A 16 -36.66 6.54 -12.87
N GLN A 17 -36.81 7.35 -11.80
CA GLN A 17 -35.72 7.93 -11.02
C GLN A 17 -35.69 7.40 -9.57
N SER A 18 -36.15 6.17 -9.32
CA SER A 18 -36.15 5.61 -7.96
C SER A 18 -35.35 4.32 -7.76
N ARG A 19 -34.61 3.83 -8.76
CA ARG A 19 -33.70 2.68 -8.57
C ARG A 19 -32.21 3.03 -8.51
N SER A 20 -31.80 4.24 -8.89
CA SER A 20 -30.37 4.61 -8.91
C SER A 20 -29.89 5.34 -7.66
N ALA A 21 -30.79 5.84 -6.79
CA ALA A 21 -30.37 6.60 -5.61
C ALA A 21 -29.80 5.69 -4.49
N ALA A 22 -30.19 4.42 -4.42
CA ALA A 22 -29.66 3.47 -3.44
C ALA A 22 -28.30 2.85 -3.84
N ALA A 23 -27.92 2.95 -5.12
CA ALA A 23 -26.67 2.44 -5.67
C ALA A 23 -25.50 3.44 -5.59
N ASN A 24 -25.75 4.65 -5.08
CA ASN A 24 -24.82 5.78 -5.14
C ASN A 24 -24.49 6.35 -3.75
N ASP A 25 -24.62 5.57 -2.68
CA ASP A 25 -24.16 5.99 -1.36
C ASP A 25 -22.64 5.73 -1.25
N PRO A 26 -21.80 6.78 -1.19
CA PRO A 26 -20.35 6.62 -1.16
C PRO A 26 -19.89 5.73 0.00
N THR A 27 -20.58 5.79 1.14
CA THR A 27 -20.22 4.99 2.32
C THR A 27 -20.47 3.50 2.10
N LYS A 28 -21.58 3.13 1.46
CA LYS A 28 -21.88 1.74 1.09
C LYS A 28 -20.94 1.23 0.01
N THR A 29 -20.57 2.09 -0.95
CA THR A 29 -19.58 1.75 -1.97
C THR A 29 -18.23 1.43 -1.33
N VAL A 30 -17.77 2.24 -0.37
CA VAL A 30 -16.53 1.98 0.38
C VAL A 30 -16.57 0.61 1.08
N VAL A 31 -17.70 0.23 1.70
CA VAL A 31 -17.85 -1.10 2.32
C VAL A 31 -17.70 -2.23 1.28
N SER A 32 -18.37 -2.12 0.13
CA SER A 32 -18.28 -3.10 -0.95
C SER A 32 -16.86 -3.22 -1.53
N LEU A 33 -16.14 -2.11 -1.67
CA LEU A 33 -14.74 -2.10 -2.11
C LEU A 33 -13.84 -2.81 -1.10
N ARG A 34 -14.05 -2.59 0.21
CA ARG A 34 -13.32 -3.30 1.28
C ARG A 34 -13.61 -4.80 1.31
N GLU A 35 -14.86 -5.23 1.07
CA GLU A 35 -15.19 -6.65 0.92
C GLU A 35 -14.52 -7.29 -0.29
N SER A 36 -14.42 -6.54 -1.39
CA SER A 36 -13.70 -6.97 -2.59
C SER A 36 -12.19 -7.09 -2.32
N LEU A 37 -11.61 -6.15 -1.56
CA LEU A 37 -10.21 -6.20 -1.13
C LEU A 37 -9.92 -7.45 -0.29
N LEU A 38 -10.73 -7.73 0.73
CA LEU A 38 -10.64 -8.95 1.55
C LEU A 38 -10.75 -10.24 0.73
N THR A 39 -11.54 -10.23 -0.33
CA THR A 39 -11.68 -11.37 -1.24
C THR A 39 -10.41 -11.58 -2.06
N LEU A 40 -9.80 -10.50 -2.53
CA LEU A 40 -8.52 -10.54 -3.25
C LEU A 40 -7.38 -11.02 -2.34
N GLU A 41 -7.30 -10.58 -1.10
CA GLU A 41 -6.32 -11.04 -0.11
C GLU A 41 -6.43 -12.55 0.16
N LYS A 42 -7.65 -13.05 0.38
CA LYS A 42 -7.88 -14.50 0.54
C LYS A 42 -7.46 -15.29 -0.70
N ARG A 43 -7.67 -14.73 -1.89
CA ARG A 43 -7.24 -15.36 -3.15
C ARG A 43 -5.71 -15.36 -3.26
N GLU A 44 -5.07 -14.25 -2.91
CA GLU A 44 -3.62 -14.12 -2.86
C GLU A 44 -2.98 -15.17 -1.94
N GLU A 45 -3.47 -15.28 -0.70
CA GLU A 45 -3.02 -16.32 0.24
C GLU A 45 -3.18 -17.75 -0.30
N HIS A 46 -4.29 -18.01 -1.00
CA HIS A 46 -4.52 -19.31 -1.62
C HIS A 46 -3.51 -19.58 -2.73
N LEU A 47 -3.16 -18.58 -3.53
CA LEU A 47 -2.16 -18.69 -4.60
C LEU A 47 -0.75 -18.90 -4.04
N PHE A 48 -0.38 -18.25 -2.93
CA PHE A 48 0.88 -18.52 -2.24
C PHE A 48 0.99 -19.98 -1.79
N LYS A 49 -0.06 -20.53 -1.17
CA LYS A 49 -0.12 -21.96 -0.81
C LYS A 49 0.04 -22.86 -2.04
N LYS A 50 -0.57 -22.50 -3.17
CA LYS A 50 -0.42 -23.23 -4.43
C LYS A 50 0.99 -23.15 -5.00
N MET A 51 1.69 -22.01 -4.84
CA MET A 51 3.09 -21.88 -5.22
C MET A 51 3.99 -22.80 -4.40
N ASP A 52 3.78 -22.88 -3.09
CA ASP A 52 4.53 -23.77 -2.20
C ASP A 52 4.30 -25.25 -2.56
N GLU A 53 3.05 -25.63 -2.85
CA GLU A 53 2.71 -26.96 -3.36
C GLU A 53 3.46 -27.26 -4.66
N MET A 54 3.49 -26.33 -5.62
CA MET A 54 4.20 -26.53 -6.90
C MET A 54 5.72 -26.61 -6.71
N GLN A 55 6.27 -25.83 -5.78
CA GLN A 55 7.68 -25.87 -5.42
C GLN A 55 8.06 -27.22 -4.80
N ALA A 56 7.24 -27.73 -3.86
CA ALA A 56 7.44 -29.04 -3.27
C ALA A 56 7.34 -30.16 -4.32
N GLN A 57 6.35 -30.09 -5.23
CA GLN A 57 6.20 -31.05 -6.33
C GLN A 57 7.38 -31.03 -7.29
N ALA A 58 7.91 -29.84 -7.62
CA ALA A 58 9.09 -29.72 -8.47
C ALA A 58 10.31 -30.43 -7.83
N LYS A 59 10.55 -30.17 -6.54
CA LYS A 59 11.64 -30.84 -5.77
C LYS A 59 11.46 -32.36 -5.74
N ALA A 60 10.25 -32.84 -5.46
CA ALA A 60 9.94 -34.27 -5.40
C ALA A 60 10.15 -34.98 -6.76
N LYS A 61 9.78 -34.33 -7.87
CA LYS A 61 9.99 -34.86 -9.22
C LYS A 61 11.46 -34.85 -9.63
N MET A 62 12.21 -33.81 -9.26
CA MET A 62 13.66 -33.77 -9.45
C MET A 62 14.38 -34.89 -8.71
N ALA A 63 13.98 -35.20 -7.47
CA ALA A 63 14.53 -36.33 -6.71
C ALA A 63 14.30 -37.68 -7.41
N LYS A 64 13.19 -37.81 -8.16
CA LYS A 64 12.86 -38.98 -9.00
C LYS A 64 13.49 -38.93 -10.41
N LYS A 65 14.37 -37.96 -10.69
CA LYS A 65 14.98 -37.69 -12.01
C LYS A 65 13.95 -37.38 -13.12
N ASP A 66 12.72 -37.01 -12.77
CA ASP A 66 11.70 -36.55 -13.71
C ASP A 66 11.84 -35.05 -13.98
N LYS A 67 12.76 -34.71 -14.87
CA LYS A 67 13.04 -33.31 -15.26
C LYS A 67 11.84 -32.64 -15.96
N LYS A 68 11.10 -33.37 -16.80
CA LYS A 68 9.95 -32.82 -17.53
C LYS A 68 8.82 -32.45 -16.58
N GLY A 69 8.50 -33.34 -15.64
CA GLY A 69 7.45 -33.08 -14.67
C GLY A 69 7.82 -31.98 -13.66
N ALA A 70 9.11 -31.85 -13.30
CA ALA A 70 9.60 -30.75 -12.48
C ALA A 70 9.48 -29.40 -13.20
N LEU A 71 9.88 -29.34 -14.48
CA LEU A 71 9.71 -28.14 -15.31
C LEU A 71 8.23 -27.73 -15.43
N PHE A 72 7.32 -28.70 -15.57
CA PHE A 72 5.89 -28.41 -15.61
C PHE A 72 5.38 -27.80 -14.29
N ALA A 73 5.81 -28.32 -13.13
CA ALA A 73 5.45 -27.77 -11.83
C ALA A 73 5.97 -26.33 -11.66
N LEU A 74 7.22 -26.07 -12.06
CA LEU A 74 7.79 -24.71 -12.02
C LEU A 74 7.07 -23.73 -12.95
N LYS A 75 6.68 -24.17 -14.16
CA LYS A 75 5.85 -23.33 -15.06
C LYS A 75 4.53 -22.93 -14.40
N ARG A 76 3.88 -23.87 -13.71
CA ARG A 76 2.63 -23.61 -13.00
C ARG A 76 2.82 -22.68 -11.80
N LYS A 77 3.92 -22.85 -11.05
CA LYS A 77 4.32 -21.88 -10.01
C LYS A 77 4.43 -20.46 -10.58
N LYS A 78 5.12 -20.30 -11.71
CA LYS A 78 5.31 -19.00 -12.37
C LYS A 78 4.02 -18.38 -12.91
N MET A 79 3.04 -19.21 -13.28
CA MET A 79 1.70 -18.71 -13.62
C MET A 79 0.98 -18.13 -12.39
N TYR A 80 1.12 -18.77 -11.22
CA TYR A 80 0.56 -18.24 -9.97
C TYR A 80 1.25 -16.96 -9.52
N GLU A 81 2.57 -16.85 -9.67
CA GLU A 81 3.32 -15.60 -9.44
C GLU A 81 2.70 -14.45 -10.26
N GLY A 82 2.50 -14.65 -11.57
CA GLY A 82 1.87 -13.64 -12.42
C GLY A 82 0.38 -13.37 -12.14
N GLU A 83 -0.34 -14.29 -11.50
CA GLU A 83 -1.69 -14.01 -10.99
C GLU A 83 -1.65 -13.15 -9.72
N ILE A 84 -0.69 -13.39 -8.83
CA ILE A 84 -0.48 -12.57 -7.62
C ILE A 84 -0.12 -11.13 -8.00
N ASP A 85 0.77 -10.93 -8.97
CA ASP A 85 1.13 -9.58 -9.43
C ASP A 85 -0.10 -8.78 -9.91
N LYS A 86 -1.02 -9.44 -10.62
CA LYS A 86 -2.28 -8.82 -11.06
C LYS A 86 -3.22 -8.51 -9.90
N ILE A 87 -3.27 -9.40 -8.90
CA ILE A 87 -4.05 -9.17 -7.69
C ILE A 87 -3.50 -7.96 -6.95
N ASN A 88 -2.18 -7.83 -6.82
CA ASN A 88 -1.54 -6.71 -6.14
C ASN A 88 -1.84 -5.37 -6.83
N GLY A 89 -1.76 -5.31 -8.16
CA GLY A 89 -2.19 -4.11 -8.91
C GLY A 89 -3.69 -3.80 -8.72
N SER A 90 -4.54 -4.83 -8.61
CA SER A 90 -5.97 -4.65 -8.34
C SER A 90 -6.24 -4.15 -6.93
N LYS A 91 -5.53 -4.66 -5.91
CA LYS A 91 -5.62 -4.22 -4.51
C LYS A 91 -5.25 -2.74 -4.40
N MET A 92 -4.11 -2.33 -4.95
CA MET A 92 -3.66 -0.94 -4.97
C MET A 92 -4.71 -0.01 -5.63
N THR A 93 -5.30 -0.45 -6.75
CA THR A 93 -6.35 0.33 -7.42
C THR A 93 -7.59 0.51 -6.52
N LEU A 94 -8.01 -0.55 -5.81
CA LEU A 94 -9.17 -0.48 -4.89
C LEU A 94 -8.87 0.39 -3.68
N GLU A 95 -7.67 0.32 -3.12
CA GLU A 95 -7.23 1.16 -1.99
C GLU A 95 -7.25 2.64 -2.37
N THR A 96 -6.69 3.01 -3.53
CA THR A 96 -6.77 4.38 -4.05
C THR A 96 -8.21 4.85 -4.25
N GLN A 97 -9.10 3.98 -4.74
CA GLN A 97 -10.53 4.30 -4.89
C GLN A 97 -11.23 4.51 -3.54
N ILE A 98 -10.91 3.70 -2.53
CA ILE A 98 -11.43 3.87 -1.17
C ILE A 98 -10.99 5.22 -0.61
N MET A 99 -9.70 5.54 -0.68
CA MET A 99 -9.15 6.82 -0.19
C MET A 99 -9.81 8.01 -0.89
N SER A 100 -9.97 7.96 -2.21
CA SER A 100 -10.63 9.02 -2.99
C SER A 100 -12.10 9.20 -2.57
N LEU A 101 -12.85 8.11 -2.37
CA LEU A 101 -14.24 8.18 -1.92
C LEU A 101 -14.36 8.75 -0.51
N GLU A 102 -13.48 8.38 0.41
CA GLU A 102 -13.48 8.90 1.77
C GLU A 102 -13.17 10.41 1.79
N SER A 103 -12.18 10.85 1.03
CA SER A 103 -11.88 12.28 0.83
C SER A 103 -13.08 13.03 0.23
N ASN A 104 -13.74 12.46 -0.78
CA ASN A 104 -14.94 13.06 -1.37
C ASN A 104 -16.10 13.18 -0.38
N VAL A 105 -16.29 12.21 0.52
CA VAL A 105 -17.30 12.29 1.59
C VAL A 105 -16.98 13.43 2.54
N GLN A 106 -15.72 13.58 2.94
CA GLN A 106 -15.28 14.68 3.80
C GLN A 106 -15.48 16.04 3.11
N ASN A 107 -15.09 16.17 1.84
CA ASN A 107 -15.30 17.38 1.05
C ASN A 107 -16.79 17.75 0.95
N MET A 108 -17.67 16.75 0.76
CA MET A 108 -19.11 16.97 0.76
C MET A 108 -19.61 17.48 2.12
N GLN A 109 -19.10 16.97 3.24
CA GLN A 109 -19.45 17.46 4.58
C GLN A 109 -19.00 18.91 4.78
N THR A 110 -17.77 19.25 4.40
CA THR A 110 -17.26 20.63 4.42
C THR A 110 -18.16 21.54 3.59
N PHE A 111 -18.49 21.14 2.36
CA PHE A 111 -19.39 21.92 1.50
C PHE A 111 -20.78 22.11 2.11
N GLN A 112 -21.34 21.08 2.77
CA GLN A 112 -22.62 21.21 3.47
C GLN A 112 -22.54 22.21 4.63
N ALA A 113 -21.46 22.21 5.41
CA ALA A 113 -21.24 23.17 6.48
C ALA A 113 -21.11 24.61 5.93
N MET A 114 -20.34 24.80 4.86
CA MET A 114 -20.22 26.09 4.17
C MET A 114 -21.57 26.60 3.68
N LYS A 115 -22.39 25.72 3.08
CA LYS A 115 -23.75 26.06 2.64
C LYS A 115 -24.65 26.47 3.80
N GLN A 116 -24.56 25.80 4.96
CA GLN A 116 -25.32 26.18 6.15
C GLN A 116 -24.88 27.55 6.68
N GLY A 117 -23.58 27.82 6.74
CA GLY A 117 -23.02 29.12 7.11
C GLY A 117 -23.50 30.23 6.17
N ALA A 118 -23.40 30.02 4.85
CA ALA A 118 -23.88 30.97 3.85
C ALA A 118 -25.38 31.28 4.00
N ASN A 119 -26.21 30.27 4.28
CA ASN A 119 -27.64 30.47 4.53
C ASN A 119 -27.90 31.24 5.83
N ALA A 120 -27.15 30.97 6.90
CA ALA A 120 -27.25 31.71 8.15
C ALA A 120 -26.87 33.19 7.95
N MET A 121 -25.75 33.44 7.26
CA MET A 121 -25.32 34.80 6.89
C MET A 121 -26.36 35.51 6.03
N ALA A 122 -26.98 34.83 5.06
CA ALA A 122 -28.05 35.40 4.25
C ALA A 122 -29.31 35.76 5.07
N ASN A 123 -29.60 35.02 6.14
CA ASN A 123 -30.71 35.34 7.04
C ASN A 123 -30.37 36.52 7.95
N VAL A 124 -29.13 36.60 8.47
CA VAL A 124 -28.64 37.77 9.22
C VAL A 124 -28.71 39.01 8.33
N ARG A 125 -28.28 38.93 7.06
CA ARG A 125 -28.45 39.99 6.06
C ARG A 125 -29.87 40.50 5.98
N LYS A 126 -30.85 39.62 5.78
CA LYS A 126 -32.27 40.00 5.69
C LYS A 126 -32.80 40.67 6.95
N GLN A 127 -32.25 40.34 8.13
CA GLN A 127 -32.66 40.97 9.40
C GLN A 127 -31.97 42.32 9.61
N ALA A 128 -30.69 42.44 9.26
CA ALA A 128 -29.95 43.70 9.38
C ALA A 128 -30.26 44.70 8.25
N ASP A 129 -30.77 44.25 7.11
CA ASP A 129 -31.35 45.10 6.04
C ASP A 129 -32.53 45.97 6.55
N VAL A 130 -33.10 45.61 7.71
CA VAL A 130 -34.16 46.36 8.39
C VAL A 130 -33.63 47.52 9.23
N ASP A 131 -32.36 47.49 9.69
CA ASP A 131 -31.84 48.45 10.67
C ASP A 131 -30.46 49.08 10.37
N ASN A 132 -29.53 48.49 9.59
CA ASN A 132 -28.24 49.10 9.15
C ASN A 132 -27.56 48.29 8.02
N VAL A 133 -27.83 48.65 6.76
CA VAL A 133 -27.37 47.91 5.56
C VAL A 133 -25.88 48.07 5.25
N ASP A 134 -25.34 49.28 5.45
CA ASP A 134 -24.02 49.66 4.91
C ASP A 134 -22.84 48.99 5.66
N ASP A 135 -22.89 48.93 6.99
CA ASP A 135 -21.81 48.31 7.79
C ASP A 135 -21.79 46.78 7.63
N LEU A 136 -22.96 46.16 7.53
CA LEU A 136 -23.06 44.72 7.37
C LEU A 136 -22.52 44.26 6.00
N MET A 137 -22.80 45.02 4.94
CA MET A 137 -22.33 44.68 3.60
C MET A 137 -20.80 44.68 3.50
N ALA A 138 -20.11 45.49 4.30
CA ALA A 138 -18.65 45.50 4.40
C ALA A 138 -18.11 44.22 5.08
N ASP A 139 -18.61 43.87 6.27
CA ASP A 139 -18.19 42.67 7.03
C ASP A 139 -18.41 41.37 6.23
N ILE A 140 -19.47 41.36 5.44
CA ILE A 140 -19.83 40.26 4.56
C ILE A 140 -18.84 40.07 3.40
N GLN A 141 -18.39 41.17 2.83
CA GLN A 141 -17.52 41.13 1.66
C GLN A 141 -16.17 40.56 2.07
N GLU A 142 -15.69 40.97 3.24
CA GLU A 142 -14.49 40.44 3.89
C GLU A 142 -14.62 38.94 4.21
N GLU A 143 -15.72 38.51 4.83
CA GLU A 143 -15.97 37.08 5.15
C GLU A 143 -16.15 36.20 3.90
N MET A 144 -16.74 36.74 2.81
CA MET A 144 -16.84 35.97 1.55
C MET A 144 -15.49 35.83 0.85
N GLU A 145 -14.62 36.84 0.90
CA GLU A 145 -13.25 36.73 0.37
C GLU A 145 -12.46 35.67 1.15
N ILE A 146 -12.56 35.67 2.49
CA ILE A 146 -11.94 34.64 3.34
C ILE A 146 -12.48 33.25 3.02
N ALA A 147 -13.80 33.09 2.88
CA ALA A 147 -14.41 31.79 2.55
C ALA A 147 -13.99 31.29 1.16
N GLN A 148 -13.83 32.19 0.18
CA GLN A 148 -13.39 31.87 -1.17
C GLN A 148 -11.90 31.46 -1.18
N GLU A 149 -11.06 32.13 -0.38
CA GLU A 149 -9.65 31.80 -0.20
C GLU A 149 -9.49 30.43 0.48
N ILE A 150 -10.27 30.14 1.52
CA ILE A 150 -10.32 28.82 2.18
C ILE A 150 -10.81 27.74 1.21
N SER A 151 -11.88 28.00 0.46
CA SER A 151 -12.39 27.05 -0.53
C SER A 151 -11.36 26.74 -1.60
N THR A 152 -10.58 27.74 -2.02
CA THR A 152 -9.53 27.58 -3.03
C THR A 152 -8.34 26.81 -2.46
N ALA A 153 -7.95 27.07 -1.21
CA ALA A 153 -6.91 26.33 -0.52
C ALA A 153 -7.26 24.86 -0.29
N ILE A 154 -8.53 24.55 0.03
CA ILE A 154 -9.03 23.17 0.20
C ILE A 154 -9.23 22.47 -1.15
N ALA A 155 -9.69 23.20 -2.17
CA ALA A 155 -9.97 22.65 -3.49
C ALA A 155 -8.73 22.55 -4.39
N GLN A 156 -7.60 23.15 -4.01
CA GLN A 156 -6.33 22.78 -4.62
C GLN A 156 -6.17 21.27 -4.43
N PRO A 157 -6.12 20.50 -5.51
CA PRO A 157 -5.64 19.13 -5.42
C PRO A 157 -4.29 19.21 -4.70
N ILE A 158 -4.00 18.24 -3.84
CA ILE A 158 -2.62 17.98 -3.48
C ILE A 158 -1.96 17.50 -4.78
N ASP A 159 -1.53 18.46 -5.60
CA ASP A 159 -0.67 18.24 -6.76
C ASP A 159 0.63 17.69 -6.19
N GLY A 160 0.75 16.36 -6.18
CA GLY A 160 1.83 15.69 -5.46
C GLY A 160 1.61 14.22 -5.12
N VAL A 161 0.48 13.60 -5.47
CA VAL A 161 0.33 12.11 -5.38
C VAL A 161 1.10 11.39 -6.50
N GLY A 162 2.22 11.96 -6.95
CA GLY A 162 3.31 11.20 -7.54
C GLY A 162 4.30 11.00 -6.40
N VAL A 163 4.06 10.00 -5.57
CA VAL A 163 5.03 9.59 -4.56
C VAL A 163 6.30 9.21 -5.33
N ASP A 164 7.44 9.80 -4.97
CA ASP A 164 8.71 9.52 -5.64
C ASP A 164 9.18 8.12 -5.22
N ASP A 165 9.39 7.24 -6.20
CA ASP A 165 9.86 5.87 -5.94
C ASP A 165 11.23 5.89 -5.22
N ASP A 166 12.06 6.91 -5.46
CA ASP A 166 13.36 7.07 -4.78
C ASP A 166 13.19 7.43 -3.29
N GLU A 167 12.22 8.29 -2.95
CA GLU A 167 11.89 8.66 -1.57
C GLU A 167 11.35 7.45 -0.78
N LEU A 168 10.49 6.65 -1.41
CA LEU A 168 9.99 5.41 -0.81
C LEU A 168 11.08 4.35 -0.61
N LEU A 169 12.04 4.26 -1.52
CA LEU A 169 13.17 3.34 -1.38
C LEU A 169 14.08 3.72 -0.21
N ASP A 170 14.28 5.02 0.01
CA ASP A 170 15.03 5.52 1.16
C ASP A 170 14.28 5.25 2.47
N GLU A 171 12.96 5.51 2.53
CA GLU A 171 12.13 5.19 3.71
C GLU A 171 12.10 3.67 4.00
N LEU A 172 11.98 2.85 2.95
CA LEU A 172 12.01 1.39 3.08
C LEU A 172 13.35 0.90 3.65
N LYS A 173 14.46 1.50 3.21
CA LYS A 173 15.79 1.17 3.71
C LYS A 173 15.95 1.53 5.18
N GLU A 174 15.43 2.68 5.61
CA GLU A 174 15.41 3.06 7.03
C GLU A 174 14.61 2.05 7.87
N LEU A 175 13.45 1.61 7.39
CA LEU A 175 12.65 0.56 8.05
C LEU A 175 13.38 -0.79 8.15
N GLU A 176 14.09 -1.20 7.09
CA GLU A 176 14.91 -2.42 7.10
C GLU A 176 16.08 -2.34 8.10
N GLU A 177 16.72 -1.17 8.22
CA GLU A 177 17.79 -0.92 9.20
C GLU A 177 17.26 -1.00 10.64
N LEU A 178 16.07 -0.44 10.90
CA LEU A 178 15.41 -0.50 12.21
C LEU A 178 15.03 -1.93 12.63
N ASP A 179 14.46 -2.73 11.71
CA ASP A 179 14.12 -4.15 11.98
C ASP A 179 15.37 -5.01 12.21
N LEU A 180 16.49 -4.69 11.53
CA LEU A 180 17.77 -5.34 11.79
C LEU A 180 18.32 -4.98 13.18
N GLU A 181 18.26 -3.69 13.56
CA GLU A 181 18.67 -3.22 14.88
C GLU A 181 17.85 -3.86 16.01
N GLU A 182 16.53 -3.95 15.84
CA GLU A 182 15.64 -4.65 16.78
C GLU A 182 16.03 -6.13 16.93
N LYS A 183 16.25 -6.84 15.82
CA LYS A 183 16.71 -8.25 15.84
C LYS A 183 18.10 -8.43 16.46
N LEU A 184 18.99 -7.45 16.30
CA LEU A 184 20.31 -7.44 16.94
C LEU A 184 20.21 -7.16 18.45
N MET A 185 19.26 -6.34 18.88
CA MET A 185 18.95 -6.11 20.30
C MET A 185 18.23 -7.29 20.96
N GLU A 186 17.48 -8.07 20.19
CA GLU A 186 16.83 -9.32 20.64
C GLU A 186 17.79 -10.52 20.71
N ILE A 187 19.09 -10.36 20.41
CA ILE A 187 20.06 -11.44 20.66
C ILE A 187 20.02 -11.76 22.16
N PRO A 188 19.62 -12.98 22.55
CA PRO A 188 19.54 -13.34 23.95
C PRO A 188 20.93 -13.19 24.57
N ALA A 189 21.00 -12.64 25.78
CA ALA A 189 22.20 -12.37 26.59
C ALA A 189 22.99 -13.65 27.01
N GLY A 190 23.07 -14.66 26.14
CA GLY A 190 23.69 -15.96 26.35
C GLY A 190 24.86 -16.30 25.43
N VAL A 191 25.27 -15.41 24.50
CA VAL A 191 26.46 -15.64 23.65
C VAL A 191 27.73 -15.07 24.29
N ASN A 192 27.92 -15.31 25.59
CA ASN A 192 29.23 -15.26 26.26
C ASN A 192 29.78 -16.69 26.38
N LYS A 193 29.81 -17.44 25.27
CA LYS A 193 30.62 -18.65 25.20
C LYS A 193 31.97 -18.25 24.60
N PRO A 194 33.10 -18.42 25.33
CA PRO A 194 34.40 -18.18 24.73
C PRO A 194 34.52 -19.09 23.50
N LEU A 195 34.75 -18.49 22.34
CA LEU A 195 35.08 -19.19 21.12
C LEU A 195 36.28 -20.09 21.42
N LYS A 196 36.07 -21.40 21.49
CA LYS A 196 37.17 -22.37 21.48
C LYS A 196 37.79 -22.31 20.09
N MET A 197 38.77 -21.43 19.95
CA MET A 197 39.67 -21.46 18.81
C MET A 197 40.31 -22.85 18.73
N PRO A 198 40.41 -23.46 17.55
CA PRO A 198 41.17 -24.69 17.41
C PRO A 198 42.59 -24.45 17.91
N SER A 199 43.09 -25.39 18.74
CA SER A 199 44.46 -25.32 19.24
C SER A 199 45.41 -25.22 18.06
N ALA A 200 46.30 -24.23 18.09
CA ALA A 200 47.38 -24.12 17.12
C ALA A 200 48.14 -25.47 17.08
N PRO A 201 48.55 -25.95 15.89
CA PRO A 201 49.34 -27.17 15.78
C PRO A 201 50.62 -27.00 16.59
N THR A 202 50.85 -27.88 17.56
CA THR A 202 52.07 -27.92 18.38
C THR A 202 53.20 -28.69 17.68
N ALA A 203 53.04 -28.95 16.37
CA ALA A 203 54.08 -29.56 15.57
C ALA A 203 55.17 -28.52 15.32
N LYS A 204 56.30 -28.71 16.00
CA LYS A 204 57.55 -28.01 15.74
C LYS A 204 57.85 -28.10 14.23
N PRO A 205 58.06 -26.98 13.51
CA PRO A 205 58.41 -27.03 12.11
C PRO A 205 59.69 -27.85 11.96
N ALA A 206 59.70 -28.84 11.06
CA ALA A 206 60.87 -29.67 10.76
C ALA A 206 62.02 -28.90 10.08
N GLN A 207 61.96 -27.57 10.06
CA GLN A 207 62.94 -26.67 9.47
C GLN A 207 64.05 -26.27 10.47
N GLU A 208 63.81 -26.35 11.78
CA GLU A 208 64.85 -26.00 12.77
C GLU A 208 66.02 -27.02 12.82
N GLU A 209 65.78 -28.30 12.52
CA GLU A 209 66.87 -29.30 12.51
C GLU A 209 67.73 -29.24 11.24
N GLU A 210 67.16 -28.80 10.11
CA GLU A 210 67.91 -28.60 8.87
C GLU A 210 68.80 -27.35 8.96
N ASP A 211 68.30 -26.26 9.56
CA ASP A 211 69.06 -25.02 9.73
C ASP A 211 70.18 -25.15 10.78
N GLU A 212 69.98 -25.92 11.86
CA GLU A 212 71.02 -26.16 12.88
C GLU A 212 72.14 -27.10 12.36
N ALA A 213 71.79 -28.08 11.51
CA ALA A 213 72.76 -28.94 10.84
C ALA A 213 73.61 -28.15 9.83
N ALA A 214 72.98 -27.25 9.06
CA ALA A 214 73.67 -26.40 8.09
C ALA A 214 74.64 -25.41 8.78
N LEU A 215 74.28 -24.85 9.94
CA LEU A 215 75.17 -23.96 10.70
C LEU A 215 76.41 -24.69 11.25
N LYS A 216 76.25 -25.91 11.78
CA LYS A 216 77.37 -26.72 12.29
C LYS A 216 78.35 -27.15 11.21
N GLU A 217 77.86 -27.47 10.02
CA GLU A 217 78.71 -27.82 8.88
C GLU A 217 79.53 -26.60 8.42
N LEU A 218 78.93 -25.41 8.45
CA LEU A 218 79.60 -24.16 8.05
C LEU A 218 80.66 -23.71 9.08
N GLU A 219 80.45 -23.94 10.37
CA GLU A 219 81.47 -23.73 11.42
C GLU A 219 82.65 -24.70 11.31
N ALA A 220 82.41 -25.97 10.96
CA ALA A 220 83.45 -26.97 10.78
C ALA A 220 84.35 -26.73 9.55
N MET A 221 83.86 -25.95 8.58
CA MET A 221 84.59 -25.63 7.34
C MET A 221 85.45 -24.36 7.46
N MET A 222 85.28 -23.58 8.53
CA MET A 222 86.07 -22.37 8.83
C MET A 222 87.11 -22.56 9.95
N ALA A 223 87.21 -23.76 10.53
CA ALA A 223 88.25 -24.16 11.50
C ALA A 223 89.39 -24.92 10.81
#